data_AF-A0A3M7P3T0-F1
#
_entry.id   AF-A0A3M7P3T0-F1
#
_cell.length_a   1.000
_cell.length_b   1.000
_cell.length_c   1.000
_cell.angle_alpha   90.00
_cell.angle_beta   90.00
_cell.angle_gamma   90.00
#
_symmetry.space_group_name_H-M   'P 1'
#
loop_
_entity.id
_entity.type
_entity.pdbx_description
1 polymer ?
#
loop_
_entity_poly.entity_id
_entity_poly.type
_entity_poly.pdbx_seq_one_letter_code
_entity_poly.pdbx_strand_id
1 'polypeptide(L)'
;MRPTIRPTIRPTMRPTSRSKTSLTTPIRKTQKDICIFGNGYYPDTDSGCRYYYVCFNQGTSNPKAYRYACPRGKIFDIKSKGCYASNMVVCTSRKDQREFTDSTSTSITSTTTTSLAISSLCTNGNGYYVRKGTNCREYYYCAFVNTDFERIYNYSCKDNYKFNPDIRRCDMVECFSD
;
A
#
# COMPACT_ATOMS: atom_id res chain seq x y z
N MET A 1 62.74 52.07 35.84
CA MET A 1 61.49 51.98 35.05
C MET A 1 60.99 50.54 35.14
N ARG A 2 59.84 50.31 35.76
CA ARG A 2 59.31 48.97 36.11
C ARG A 2 58.12 48.71 35.17
N PRO A 3 58.13 47.66 34.33
CA PRO A 3 57.00 47.41 33.43
C PRO A 3 55.81 46.85 34.22
N THR A 4 54.68 47.52 34.13
CA THR A 4 53.38 47.08 34.64
C THR A 4 52.84 45.95 33.77
N ILE A 5 52.82 44.72 34.30
CA ILE A 5 52.20 43.57 33.64
C ILE A 5 50.68 43.67 33.85
N ARG A 6 49.95 43.90 32.75
CA ARG A 6 48.49 43.91 32.75
C ARG A 6 47.97 42.46 32.75
N PRO A 7 47.11 42.04 33.67
CA PRO A 7 46.60 40.68 33.68
C PRO A 7 45.60 40.49 32.53
N THR A 8 45.88 39.53 31.65
CA THR A 8 45.00 39.14 30.54
C THR A 8 43.84 38.33 31.10
N ILE A 9 42.66 38.93 31.20
CA ILE A 9 41.43 38.23 31.59
C ILE A 9 41.07 37.27 30.43
N ARG A 10 41.22 35.97 30.66
CA ARG A 10 40.80 34.92 29.73
C ARG A 10 39.27 34.82 29.78
N PRO A 11 38.54 35.00 28.67
CA PRO A 11 37.09 34.84 28.68
C PRO A 11 36.75 33.38 28.98
N THR A 12 36.10 33.14 30.10
CA THR A 12 35.49 31.86 30.45
C THR A 12 34.32 31.62 29.50
N MET A 13 34.48 30.67 28.57
CA MET A 13 33.38 30.22 27.74
C MET A 13 32.30 29.61 28.65
N ARG A 14 31.15 30.27 28.69
CA ARG A 14 29.92 29.79 29.32
C ARG A 14 29.59 28.41 28.74
N PRO A 15 29.26 27.39 29.56
CA PRO A 15 28.82 26.12 29.02
C PRO A 15 27.52 26.38 28.26
N THR A 16 27.58 26.31 26.93
CA THR A 16 26.42 26.32 26.07
C THR A 16 25.55 25.15 26.52
N SER A 17 24.36 25.48 27.03
CA SER A 17 23.25 24.56 27.21
C SER A 17 23.23 23.61 26.02
N ARG A 18 23.57 22.36 26.27
CA ARG A 18 23.48 21.28 25.30
C ARG A 18 22.00 21.18 25.00
N SER A 19 21.57 21.80 23.90
CA SER A 19 20.29 21.48 23.27
C SER A 19 20.20 19.97 23.30
N LYS A 20 19.19 19.45 24.01
CA LYS A 20 18.83 18.04 23.91
C LYS A 20 18.42 17.87 22.46
N THR A 21 19.39 17.58 21.60
CA THR A 21 19.15 16.94 20.32
C THR A 21 18.45 15.66 20.71
N SER A 22 17.13 15.73 20.65
CA SER A 22 16.26 14.58 20.77
C SER A 22 16.81 13.60 19.77
N LEU A 23 17.51 12.59 20.30
CA LEU A 23 17.83 11.39 19.56
C LEU A 23 16.46 10.85 19.18
N THR A 24 15.95 11.23 18.02
CA THR A 24 14.85 10.52 17.38
C THR A 24 15.45 9.19 16.97
N THR A 25 15.50 8.29 17.94
CA THR A 25 15.73 6.87 17.73
C THR A 25 14.85 6.48 16.54
N PRO A 26 15.37 5.82 15.50
CA PRO A 26 14.50 5.31 14.44
C PRO A 26 13.51 4.37 15.13
N ILE A 27 12.25 4.81 15.23
CA ILE A 27 11.18 4.04 15.82
C ILE A 27 11.08 2.79 14.93
N ARG A 28 11.62 1.67 15.39
CA ARG A 28 11.39 0.37 14.75
C ARG A 28 9.92 0.08 14.93
N LYS A 29 9.09 0.51 13.96
CA LYS A 29 7.66 0.21 13.90
C LYS A 29 7.49 -1.29 14.14
N THR A 30 6.78 -1.66 15.20
CA THR A 30 6.55 -3.07 15.49
C THR A 30 5.52 -3.62 14.51
N GLN A 31 5.47 -4.94 14.36
CA GLN A 31 4.48 -5.64 13.52
C GLN A 31 3.04 -5.19 13.84
N LYS A 32 2.78 -4.87 15.11
CA LYS A 32 1.48 -4.40 15.60
C LYS A 32 1.17 -2.95 15.18
N ASP A 33 2.19 -2.10 15.10
CA ASP A 33 2.06 -0.69 14.68
C ASP A 33 1.90 -0.55 13.16
N ILE A 34 2.38 -1.55 12.41
CA ILE A 34 2.24 -1.61 10.95
C ILE A 34 0.84 -2.11 10.57
N CYS A 35 0.38 -3.18 11.23
CA CYS A 35 -0.89 -3.86 10.92
C CYS A 35 -2.06 -3.38 11.78
N ILE A 36 -2.12 -2.07 12.05
CA ILE A 36 -3.11 -1.45 12.95
C ILE A 36 -4.57 -1.70 12.52
N PHE A 37 -4.82 -1.90 11.22
CA PHE A 37 -6.17 -2.10 10.68
C PHE A 37 -6.43 -3.52 10.17
N GLY A 38 -5.59 -4.49 10.55
CA GLY A 38 -5.76 -5.88 10.13
C GLY A 38 -4.96 -6.28 8.91
N ASN A 39 -5.37 -7.39 8.30
CA ASN A 39 -4.77 -7.89 7.08
C ASN A 39 -4.97 -6.89 5.92
N GLY A 40 -3.97 -6.73 5.06
CA GLY A 40 -4.04 -5.82 3.92
C GLY A 40 -2.74 -5.10 3.60
N TYR A 41 -2.85 -4.08 2.75
CA TYR A 41 -1.71 -3.30 2.27
C TYR A 41 -1.70 -1.90 2.86
N TYR A 42 -0.54 -1.50 3.37
CA TYR A 42 -0.35 -0.24 4.09
C TYR A 42 0.85 0.54 3.57
N PRO A 43 0.73 1.86 3.34
CA PRO A 43 1.86 2.68 2.92
C PRO A 43 2.88 2.78 4.04
N ASP A 44 4.16 2.77 3.68
CA ASP A 44 5.21 3.25 4.56
C ASP A 44 5.41 4.75 4.36
N THR A 45 4.63 5.56 5.08
CA THR A 45 4.62 7.02 4.97
C THR A 45 5.96 7.65 5.28
N ASP A 46 6.77 7.05 6.16
CA ASP A 46 8.09 7.56 6.54
C ASP A 46 9.07 7.49 5.35
N SER A 47 8.81 6.59 4.41
CA SER A 47 9.57 6.46 3.16
C SER A 47 9.02 7.31 2.01
N GLY A 48 8.01 8.14 2.26
CA GLY A 48 7.24 8.80 1.21
C GLY A 48 6.48 7.80 0.33
N CYS A 49 5.98 6.71 0.92
CA CYS A 49 5.28 5.61 0.23
C CYS A 49 6.11 4.90 -0.85
N ARG A 50 7.45 5.04 -0.84
CA ARG A 50 8.33 4.24 -1.70
C ARG A 50 8.31 2.76 -1.34
N TYR A 51 7.96 2.47 -0.08
CA TYR A 51 7.69 1.13 0.40
C TYR A 51 6.24 1.01 0.86
N TYR A 52 5.77 -0.23 0.91
CA TYR A 52 4.49 -0.59 1.49
C TYR A 52 4.62 -1.89 2.28
N TYR A 53 3.71 -2.11 3.21
CA TYR A 53 3.63 -3.31 4.02
C TYR A 53 2.46 -4.18 3.56
N VAL A 54 2.66 -5.48 3.55
CA VAL A 54 1.60 -6.49 3.41
C VAL A 54 1.44 -7.21 4.74
N CYS A 55 0.28 -7.03 5.35
CA CYS A 55 -0.09 -7.63 6.62
C CYS A 55 -1.01 -8.83 6.42
N PHE A 56 -0.76 -9.90 7.16
CA PHE A 56 -1.61 -11.08 7.22
C PHE A 56 -1.52 -11.74 8.61
N ASN A 57 -2.49 -12.60 8.92
CA ASN A 57 -2.64 -13.28 10.23
C ASN A 57 -2.81 -12.33 11.43
N GLN A 58 -3.31 -11.11 11.22
CA GLN A 58 -3.67 -10.22 12.32
C GLN A 58 -4.80 -10.84 13.15
N GLY A 59 -4.71 -10.76 14.48
CA GLY A 59 -5.63 -11.44 15.41
C GLY A 59 -5.23 -12.87 15.81
N THR A 60 -4.13 -13.41 15.25
CA THR A 60 -3.55 -14.70 15.66
C THR A 60 -2.31 -14.51 16.53
N SER A 61 -1.75 -15.61 17.06
CA SER A 61 -0.47 -15.61 17.79
C SER A 61 0.74 -15.23 16.92
N ASN A 62 0.60 -15.24 15.59
CA ASN A 62 1.71 -15.03 14.64
C ASN A 62 1.37 -13.99 13.55
N PRO A 63 1.12 -12.72 13.91
CA PRO A 63 0.91 -11.66 12.92
C PRO A 63 2.18 -11.40 12.13
N LYS A 64 2.04 -11.17 10.82
CA LYS A 64 3.17 -10.94 9.92
C LYS A 64 2.95 -9.72 9.05
N ALA A 65 3.97 -8.89 8.94
CA ALA A 65 4.09 -7.80 7.97
C ALA A 65 5.38 -7.94 7.19
N TYR A 66 5.26 -7.88 5.87
CA TYR A 66 6.39 -7.82 4.95
C TYR A 66 6.45 -6.47 4.27
N ARG A 67 7.63 -5.88 4.19
CA ARG A 67 7.87 -4.60 3.54
C ARG A 67 8.37 -4.83 2.11
N TYR A 68 7.73 -4.20 1.14
CA TYR A 68 8.06 -4.27 -0.27
C TYR A 68 8.37 -2.89 -0.82
N ALA A 69 9.26 -2.82 -1.81
CA ALA A 69 9.58 -1.58 -2.51
C ALA A 69 8.72 -1.44 -3.77
N CYS A 70 8.26 -0.23 -4.04
CA CYS A 70 7.74 0.10 -5.36
C CYS A 70 8.89 0.20 -6.39
N PRO A 71 8.61 -0.08 -7.69
CA PRO A 71 9.57 0.19 -8.76
C PRO A 71 10.05 1.65 -8.76
N ARG A 72 11.22 1.91 -9.36
CA ARG A 72 11.78 3.27 -9.46
C ARG A 72 10.78 4.26 -10.06
N GLY A 73 10.68 5.45 -9.47
CA GLY A 73 9.76 6.50 -9.89
C GLY A 73 8.30 6.29 -9.48
N LYS A 74 7.99 5.22 -8.74
CA LYS A 74 6.64 4.92 -8.28
C LYS A 74 6.53 4.97 -6.76
N ILE A 75 5.34 5.32 -6.27
CA ILE A 75 4.97 5.26 -4.86
C ILE A 75 3.67 4.48 -4.69
N PHE A 76 3.48 3.90 -3.52
CA PHE A 76 2.31 3.13 -3.17
C PHE A 76 1.12 4.05 -2.92
N ASP A 77 0.05 3.85 -3.68
CA ASP A 77 -1.25 4.43 -3.41
C ASP A 77 -2.10 3.46 -2.60
N ILE A 78 -2.53 3.92 -1.43
CA ILE A 78 -3.36 3.16 -0.52
C ILE A 78 -4.80 3.03 -1.03
N LYS A 79 -5.28 3.91 -1.92
CA LYS A 79 -6.62 3.80 -2.51
C LYS A 79 -6.66 2.63 -3.49
N SER A 80 -5.72 2.60 -4.43
CA SER A 80 -5.61 1.55 -5.45
C SER A 80 -4.84 0.30 -5.00
N LYS A 81 -4.30 0.27 -3.77
CA LYS A 81 -3.41 -0.78 -3.22
C LYS A 81 -2.27 -1.18 -4.18
N GLY A 82 -1.66 -0.22 -4.85
CA GLY A 82 -0.66 -0.48 -5.89
C GLY A 82 0.35 0.64 -6.06
N CYS A 83 1.42 0.37 -6.80
CA CYS A 83 2.48 1.34 -7.07
C CYS A 83 2.20 2.11 -8.37
N TYR A 84 2.07 3.43 -8.28
CA TYR A 84 1.82 4.34 -9.39
C TYR A 84 2.91 5.41 -9.48
N ALA A 85 3.01 6.07 -10.63
CA ALA A 85 3.97 7.16 -10.82
C ALA A 85 3.75 8.24 -9.74
N SER A 86 4.83 8.73 -9.14
CA SER A 86 4.76 9.64 -7.99
C SER A 86 4.07 10.98 -8.26
N ASN A 87 3.88 11.34 -9.53
CA ASN A 87 3.15 12.52 -9.98
C ASN A 87 1.64 12.28 -10.18
N MET A 88 1.16 11.03 -10.12
CA MET A 88 -0.25 10.68 -10.32
C MET A 88 -1.00 10.40 -9.02
N VAL A 89 -0.27 10.14 -7.93
CA VAL A 89 -0.84 9.72 -6.65
C VAL A 89 -0.15 10.44 -5.49
N VAL A 90 -0.86 10.57 -4.37
CA VAL A 90 -0.36 11.22 -3.16
C VAL A 90 -0.08 10.17 -2.10
N CYS A 91 1.04 10.30 -1.40
CA CYS A 91 1.34 9.45 -0.25
C CYS A 91 0.48 9.86 0.95
N THR A 92 -0.54 9.06 1.27
CA THR A 92 -1.44 9.30 2.42
C THR A 92 -1.58 8.04 3.27
N SER A 93 -1.70 8.18 4.59
CA SER A 93 -2.01 7.05 5.48
C SER A 93 -3.50 6.66 5.41
N ARG A 94 -3.86 5.49 5.96
CA ARG A 94 -5.28 5.10 6.11
C ARG A 94 -6.04 5.99 7.10
N LYS A 95 -5.35 6.70 8.00
CA LYS A 95 -5.98 7.61 8.99
C LYS A 95 -6.41 8.90 8.31
N ASP A 96 -5.55 9.45 7.46
CA ASP A 96 -5.79 10.72 6.75
C ASP A 96 -6.98 10.65 5.78
N GLN A 97 -7.36 9.44 5.35
CA GLN A 97 -8.50 9.24 4.44
C GLN A 97 -9.87 9.28 5.14
N ARG A 98 -9.92 9.16 6.46
CA ARG A 98 -11.18 9.32 7.22
C ARG A 98 -11.47 10.78 7.55
N GLU A 99 -10.50 11.67 7.39
CA GLU A 99 -10.61 13.10 7.69
C GLU A 99 -10.84 13.96 6.44
N PHE A 100 -10.76 13.36 5.23
CA PHE A 100 -10.91 14.04 3.94
C PHE A 100 -12.26 13.73 3.25
N THR A 101 -13.33 13.55 4.01
CA THR A 101 -14.70 13.35 3.50
C THR A 101 -15.60 14.58 3.67
N ASP A 102 -15.03 15.78 3.76
CA ASP A 102 -15.82 17.00 3.72
C ASP A 102 -15.15 18.04 2.80
N SER A 103 -15.96 18.64 1.95
CA SER A 103 -15.62 19.74 1.03
C SER A 103 -14.71 19.41 -0.17
N THR A 104 -15.30 18.87 -1.24
CA THR A 104 -15.46 19.59 -2.53
C THR A 104 -16.23 18.67 -3.47
N SER A 105 -17.54 18.90 -3.55
CA SER A 105 -18.40 18.37 -4.59
C SER A 105 -17.98 18.98 -5.93
N THR A 106 -17.54 18.15 -6.85
CA THR A 106 -17.69 18.43 -8.28
C THR A 106 -18.25 17.17 -8.91
N SER A 107 -19.54 17.22 -9.20
CA SER A 107 -20.29 16.17 -9.86
C SER A 107 -19.59 15.76 -11.16
N ILE A 108 -19.12 14.52 -11.20
CA ILE A 108 -18.95 13.81 -12.46
C ILE A 108 -20.02 12.73 -12.46
N THR A 109 -21.11 13.01 -13.17
CA THR A 109 -22.17 12.06 -13.51
C THR A 109 -21.52 10.80 -14.07
N SER A 110 -21.41 9.77 -13.25
CA SER A 110 -20.79 8.50 -13.63
C SER A 110 -21.91 7.49 -13.82
N THR A 111 -22.10 7.15 -15.09
CA THR A 111 -23.07 6.19 -15.62
C THR A 111 -23.11 4.90 -14.79
N THR A 112 -24.20 4.74 -14.04
CA THR A 112 -24.53 3.63 -13.14
C THR A 112 -24.83 2.30 -13.83
N THR A 113 -24.75 2.24 -15.16
CA THR A 113 -25.07 1.04 -15.95
C THR A 113 -23.97 -0.01 -15.94
N THR A 114 -22.71 0.38 -15.70
CA THR A 114 -21.55 -0.55 -15.73
C THR A 114 -21.32 -1.27 -14.39
N SER A 115 -21.72 -0.69 -13.26
CA SER A 115 -21.51 -1.26 -11.92
C SER A 115 -22.27 -2.58 -11.71
N LEU A 116 -23.51 -2.68 -12.20
CA LEU A 116 -24.33 -3.88 -12.09
C LEU A 116 -23.80 -5.06 -12.92
N ALA A 117 -23.06 -4.81 -13.99
CA ALA A 117 -22.49 -5.84 -14.86
C ALA A 117 -21.14 -6.38 -14.35
N ILE A 118 -20.44 -5.63 -13.50
CA ILE A 118 -19.15 -6.04 -12.93
C ILE A 118 -19.37 -6.88 -11.66
N SER A 119 -20.32 -6.48 -10.81
CA SER A 119 -20.64 -7.22 -9.58
C SER A 119 -21.13 -8.64 -9.85
N SER A 120 -21.79 -8.88 -10.99
CA SER A 120 -22.27 -10.21 -11.41
C SER A 120 -21.14 -11.16 -11.82
N LEU A 121 -19.98 -10.65 -12.23
CA LEU A 121 -18.79 -11.45 -12.55
C LEU A 121 -17.91 -11.69 -11.33
N CYS A 122 -18.02 -10.83 -10.31
CA CYS A 122 -17.23 -10.85 -9.10
C CYS A 122 -18.05 -11.32 -7.88
N THR A 123 -18.86 -12.37 -8.06
CA THR A 123 -19.84 -12.87 -7.08
C THR A 123 -19.25 -13.18 -5.70
N ASN A 124 -17.97 -13.56 -5.63
CA ASN A 124 -17.29 -13.88 -4.37
C ASN A 124 -16.32 -12.77 -3.91
N GLY A 125 -16.44 -11.56 -4.45
CA GLY A 125 -15.58 -10.43 -4.10
C GLY A 125 -14.20 -10.48 -4.79
N ASN A 126 -13.17 -10.00 -4.10
CA ASN A 126 -11.82 -9.94 -4.67
C ASN A 126 -11.25 -11.34 -4.85
N GLY A 127 -10.73 -11.67 -6.04
CA GLY A 127 -10.25 -13.02 -6.31
C GLY A 127 -9.98 -13.30 -7.78
N TYR A 128 -9.39 -14.46 -8.05
CA TYR A 128 -9.22 -14.97 -9.40
C TYR A 128 -10.40 -15.84 -9.79
N TYR A 129 -10.89 -15.67 -11.00
CA TYR A 129 -12.06 -16.34 -11.53
C TYR A 129 -11.76 -16.89 -12.92
N VAL A 130 -12.24 -18.09 -13.19
CA VAL A 130 -12.20 -18.67 -14.54
C VAL A 130 -13.24 -17.98 -15.40
N ARG A 131 -12.90 -17.63 -16.64
CA ARG A 131 -13.89 -17.14 -17.60
C ARG A 131 -14.65 -18.32 -18.21
N LYS A 132 -15.94 -18.41 -17.92
CA LYS A 132 -16.83 -19.44 -18.47
C LYS A 132 -16.80 -19.42 -20.01
N GLY A 133 -16.89 -20.59 -20.63
CA GLY A 133 -16.89 -20.74 -22.09
C GLY A 133 -15.51 -20.64 -22.77
N THR A 134 -14.43 -20.37 -22.03
CA THR A 134 -13.07 -20.28 -22.60
C THR A 134 -12.22 -21.53 -22.42
N ASN A 135 -12.85 -22.62 -21.96
CA ASN A 135 -12.16 -23.87 -21.59
C ASN A 135 -10.99 -23.60 -20.60
N CYS A 136 -11.20 -22.67 -19.65
CA CYS A 136 -10.23 -22.23 -18.65
C CYS A 136 -8.96 -21.57 -19.22
N ARG A 137 -8.93 -21.22 -20.51
CA ARG A 137 -7.79 -20.51 -21.11
C ARG A 137 -7.75 -19.04 -20.72
N GLU A 138 -8.89 -18.46 -20.39
CA GLU A 138 -8.99 -17.10 -19.89
C GLU A 138 -9.43 -17.09 -18.43
N TYR A 139 -8.85 -16.18 -17.67
CA TYR A 139 -9.19 -15.94 -16.28
C TYR A 139 -9.11 -14.45 -16.00
N TYR A 140 -9.71 -14.01 -14.90
CA TYR A 140 -9.68 -12.62 -14.51
C TYR A 140 -9.51 -12.46 -13.00
N TYR A 141 -8.94 -11.33 -12.59
CA TYR A 141 -8.83 -10.94 -11.19
C TYR A 141 -9.79 -9.79 -10.90
N CYS A 142 -10.74 -10.00 -9.99
CA CYS A 142 -11.55 -8.93 -9.42
C CYS A 142 -10.78 -8.28 -8.28
N ALA A 143 -10.70 -6.95 -8.31
CA ALA A 143 -10.08 -6.13 -7.27
C ALA A 143 -11.04 -5.03 -6.83
N PHE A 144 -11.02 -4.72 -5.54
CA PHE A 144 -11.83 -3.68 -4.91
C PHE A 144 -13.35 -3.81 -5.13
N VAL A 145 -13.86 -5.05 -5.20
CA VAL A 145 -15.29 -5.34 -5.30
C VAL A 145 -16.05 -4.71 -4.12
N ASN A 146 -17.26 -4.18 -4.39
CA ASN A 146 -18.08 -3.40 -3.47
C ASN A 146 -17.46 -2.04 -3.06
N THR A 147 -16.64 -1.46 -3.94
CA THR A 147 -16.12 -0.09 -3.77
C THR A 147 -16.17 0.66 -5.10
N ASP A 148 -16.05 1.98 -5.06
CA ASP A 148 -15.97 2.82 -6.27
C ASP A 148 -14.73 2.53 -7.14
N PHE A 149 -13.80 1.71 -6.65
CA PHE A 149 -12.56 1.36 -7.34
C PHE A 149 -12.59 -0.04 -7.95
N GLU A 150 -13.75 -0.70 -7.98
CA GLU A 150 -13.90 -2.05 -8.52
C GLU A 150 -13.31 -2.16 -9.93
N ARG A 151 -12.43 -3.15 -10.12
CA ARG A 151 -11.71 -3.39 -11.37
C ARG A 151 -11.59 -4.87 -11.65
N ILE A 152 -11.69 -5.22 -12.94
CA ILE A 152 -11.40 -6.55 -13.47
C ILE A 152 -10.12 -6.49 -14.29
N TYR A 153 -9.17 -7.35 -13.99
CA TYR A 153 -7.96 -7.56 -14.78
C TYR A 153 -8.11 -8.87 -15.55
N ASN A 154 -8.09 -8.82 -16.88
CA ASN A 154 -8.24 -10.01 -17.73
C ASN A 154 -6.87 -10.59 -18.08
N TYR A 155 -6.79 -11.91 -18.13
CA TYR A 155 -5.58 -12.65 -18.42
C TYR A 155 -5.89 -13.87 -19.29
N SER A 156 -4.87 -14.35 -20.01
CA SER A 156 -4.93 -15.56 -20.80
C SER A 156 -3.73 -16.43 -20.49
N CYS A 157 -3.95 -17.73 -20.34
CA CYS A 157 -2.89 -18.70 -20.25
C CYS A 157 -2.21 -18.87 -21.61
N LYS A 158 -0.88 -19.04 -21.59
CA LYS A 158 -0.09 -19.24 -22.79
C LYS A 158 -0.34 -20.64 -23.36
N ASP A 159 -0.28 -20.78 -24.68
CA ASP A 159 -0.38 -22.05 -25.40
C ASP A 159 -1.65 -22.85 -25.03
N ASN A 160 -1.48 -24.09 -24.54
CA ASN A 160 -2.58 -24.96 -24.13
C ASN A 160 -2.75 -25.06 -22.60
N TYR A 161 -2.05 -24.20 -21.84
CA TYR A 161 -2.21 -24.16 -20.40
C TYR A 161 -3.61 -23.65 -20.02
N LYS A 162 -4.12 -24.12 -18.89
CA LYS A 162 -5.43 -23.77 -18.35
C LYS A 162 -5.26 -23.17 -16.96
N PHE A 163 -6.07 -22.18 -16.62
CA PHE A 163 -6.01 -21.56 -15.31
C PHE A 163 -6.50 -22.54 -14.25
N ASN A 164 -5.63 -22.86 -13.29
CA ASN A 164 -5.96 -23.67 -12.14
C ASN A 164 -6.30 -22.72 -10.95
N PRO A 165 -7.57 -22.67 -10.49
CA PRO A 165 -7.97 -21.80 -9.39
C PRO A 165 -7.39 -22.20 -8.03
N ASP A 166 -7.09 -23.49 -7.81
CA ASP A 166 -6.57 -23.99 -6.53
C ASP A 166 -5.18 -23.43 -6.24
N ILE A 167 -4.34 -23.38 -7.26
CA ILE A 167 -2.96 -22.88 -7.18
C ILE A 167 -2.80 -21.47 -7.76
N ARG A 168 -3.89 -20.90 -8.30
CA ARG A 168 -3.99 -19.53 -8.84
C ARG A 168 -2.96 -19.20 -9.92
N ARG A 169 -2.69 -20.17 -10.80
CA ARG A 169 -1.78 -20.01 -11.94
C ARG A 169 -2.18 -20.92 -13.10
N CYS A 170 -1.66 -20.63 -14.29
CA CYS A 170 -1.78 -21.51 -15.43
C CYS A 170 -1.00 -22.81 -15.20
N ASP A 171 -1.64 -23.94 -15.49
CA ASP A 171 -1.09 -25.29 -15.35
C ASP A 171 -1.66 -26.23 -16.42
N MET A 172 -1.08 -27.41 -16.58
CA MET A 172 -1.61 -28.46 -17.47
C MET A 172 -2.67 -29.29 -16.74
N VAL A 173 -3.86 -28.71 -16.57
CA VAL A 173 -5.00 -29.34 -15.88
C VAL A 173 -6.24 -29.39 -16.76
N GLU A 174 -7.18 -30.28 -16.48
CA GLU A 174 -8.50 -30.24 -17.13
C GLU A 174 -9.37 -29.10 -16.59
N CYS A 175 -10.23 -28.56 -17.45
CA CYS A 175 -11.10 -27.45 -17.10
C CYS A 175 -12.40 -27.97 -16.48
N PHE A 176 -12.52 -27.91 -15.16
CA PHE A 176 -13.76 -28.24 -14.46
C PHE A 176 -14.55 -26.93 -14.26
N SER A 177 -15.55 -26.71 -15.12
CA SER A 177 -16.49 -25.59 -14.99
C SER A 177 -17.80 -26.13 -14.44
N ASP A 178 -18.08 -25.94 -13.15
CA ASP A 178 -19.44 -26.05 -12.61
C ASP A 178 -20.23 -24.74 -12.83
#